data_AF-H9MBS9-F1
#
_entry.id   AF-H9MBS9-F1
#
_cell.length_a   1.000
_cell.length_b   1.000
_cell.length_c   1.000
_cell.angle_alpha   90.00
_cell.angle_beta   90.00
_cell.angle_gamma   90.00
#
_symmetry.space_group_name_H-M   'P 1'
#
loop_
_entity.id
_entity.type
_entity.pdbx_description
1 polymer ?
#
loop_
_entity_poly.entity_id
_entity_poly.type
_entity_poly.pdbx_seq_one_letter_code
_entity_poly.pdbx_strand_id
1 'polypeptide(L)' 'LPKECTSVQQCYVELSKQVKESLGKVDPYFQKLADAMVTWIEAWDELNPTTSKAESAAPNGAAK' A
#
# COMPACT_ATOMS: atom_id res chain seq x y z
N LEU A 1 3.86 -9.67 3.05
CA LEU A 1 2.62 -9.27 2.35
C LEU A 1 1.84 -10.52 1.98
N PRO A 2 0.53 -10.59 2.29
CA PRO A 2 -0.33 -11.70 1.90
C PRO A 2 -0.30 -11.93 0.39
N LYS A 3 -0.39 -13.19 -0.04
CA LYS A 3 -0.48 -13.55 -1.47
C LYS A 3 -1.76 -13.02 -2.15
N GLU A 4 -2.72 -12.58 -1.33
CA GLU A 4 -4.02 -12.02 -1.70
C GLU A 4 -3.93 -10.56 -2.19
N CYS A 5 -2.82 -9.84 -1.96
CA CYS A 5 -2.65 -8.49 -2.50
C CYS A 5 -2.41 -8.56 -4.02
N THR A 6 -3.45 -8.25 -4.79
CA THR A 6 -3.46 -8.38 -6.25
C THR A 6 -3.23 -7.06 -6.98
N SER A 7 -3.18 -5.95 -6.25
CA SER A 7 -2.78 -4.64 -6.78
C SER A 7 -1.69 -4.00 -5.95
N VAL A 8 -0.95 -3.08 -6.58
CA VAL A 8 0.12 -2.30 -5.93
C VAL A 8 -0.46 -1.47 -4.77
N GLN A 9 -1.64 -0.88 -4.96
CA GLN A 9 -2.38 -0.14 -3.95
C GLN A 9 -2.67 -1.00 -2.73
N GLN A 10 -3.21 -2.21 -2.93
CA GLN A 10 -3.47 -3.15 -1.84
C GLN A 10 -2.18 -3.55 -1.12
N CYS A 11 -1.08 -3.77 -1.84
CA CYS A 11 0.22 -4.03 -1.24
C CYS A 11 0.68 -2.89 -0.33
N TYR A 12 0.52 -1.63 -0.75
CA TYR A 12 0.93 -0.48 0.05
C TYR A 12 0.03 -0.22 1.26
N VAL A 13 -1.28 -0.47 1.15
CA VAL A 13 -2.20 -0.41 2.30
C VAL A 13 -1.89 -1.51 3.31
N GLU A 14 -1.53 -2.70 2.85
CA GLU A 14 -1.17 -3.79 3.76
C GLU A 14 0.22 -3.58 4.39
N LEU A 15 1.14 -2.94 3.67
CA LEU A 15 2.43 -2.50 4.20
C LEU A 15 2.25 -1.46 5.31
N SER A 16 1.36 -0.48 5.14
CA SER A 16 1.13 0.56 6.16
C SER A 16 0.62 -0.05 7.48
N LYS A 17 -0.24 -1.08 7.42
CA LYS A 17 -0.66 -1.82 8.63
C LYS A 17 0.52 -2.47 9.34
N GLN A 18 1.41 -3.15 8.59
CA GLN A 18 2.61 -3.77 9.17
C GLN A 18 3.56 -2.74 9.79
N VAL A 19 3.72 -1.57 9.16
CA VAL A 19 4.47 -0.43 9.72
C VAL A 19 3.84 0.02 11.04
N LYS A 20 2.51 0.17 11.08
CA LYS A 20 1.78 0.57 12.29
C LYS A 20 1.92 -0.43 13.42
N GLU A 21 1.76 -1.72 13.13
CA GLU A 21 1.79 -2.79 14.14
C GLU A 21 3.20 -3.08 14.67
N SER A 22 4.21 -3.02 13.81
CA SER A 22 5.59 -3.36 14.14
C SER A 22 6.36 -2.17 14.67
N LEU A 23 6.38 -1.07 13.91
CA LEU A 23 7.18 0.13 14.22
C LEU A 23 6.42 1.13 15.08
N GLY A 24 5.09 1.15 15.02
CA GLY A 24 4.26 2.01 15.87
C GLY A 24 4.34 1.67 17.36
N LYS A 25 4.89 0.51 17.75
CA LYS A 25 5.24 0.16 19.14
C LYS A 25 6.62 0.67 19.55
N VAL A 26 7.50 0.91 18.57
CA VAL A 26 8.87 1.40 18.78
C VAL A 26 8.86 2.92 18.93
N ASP A 27 8.15 3.61 18.03
CA ASP A 27 8.02 5.07 18.06
C ASP A 27 6.59 5.50 17.63
N PRO A 28 5.90 6.34 18.42
CA PRO A 28 4.59 6.88 18.07
C PRO A 28 4.53 7.62 16.73
N TYR A 29 5.66 8.12 16.21
CA TYR A 29 5.77 8.69 14.87
C TYR A 29 5.25 7.72 13.80
N PHE A 30 5.55 6.42 13.92
CA PHE A 30 5.14 5.43 12.93
C PHE A 30 3.63 5.18 12.91
N GLN A 31 2.89 5.54 13.97
CA GLN A 31 1.43 5.54 13.95
C GLN A 31 0.92 6.55 12.92
N LYS A 32 1.44 7.78 12.99
CA LYS A 32 1.07 8.87 12.08
C LYS A 32 1.57 8.62 10.67
N LEU A 33 2.78 8.06 10.52
CA LEU A 33 3.31 7.70 9.21
C LEU A 33 2.43 6.66 8.52
N ALA A 34 2.04 5.60 9.23
CA ALA A 34 1.19 4.55 8.66
C ALA A 34 -0.17 5.10 8.20
N ASP A 35 -0.77 5.99 8.99
CA ASP A 35 -2.03 6.66 8.61
C ASP A 35 -1.83 7.55 7.36
N ALA A 36 -0.74 8.33 7.32
CA ALA A 36 -0.41 9.16 6.17
C ALA A 36 -0.14 8.33 4.89
N MET A 37 0.47 7.15 5.02
CA MET A 37 0.68 6.23 3.90
C MET A 37 -0.65 5.78 3.29
N VAL A 38 -1.67 5.47 4.11
CA VAL A 38 -3.01 5.09 3.62
C VAL A 38 -3.67 6.26 2.92
N THR A 39 -3.70 7.43 3.58
CA THR A 39 -4.31 8.64 3.01
C THR A 39 -3.68 9.04 1.67
N TRP A 40 -2.36 8.86 1.52
CA TRP A 40 -1.69 9.12 0.25
C TRP A 40 -2.14 8.17 -0.87
N ILE A 41 -2.33 6.87 -0.58
CA ILE A 41 -2.80 5.89 -1.57
C ILE A 41 -4.24 6.19 -2.00
N GLU A 42 -5.10 6.52 -1.04
CA GLU A 42 -6.49 6.92 -1.31
C GLU A 42 -6.53 8.18 -2.18
N ALA A 43 -5.76 9.21 -1.83
CA ALA A 43 -5.66 10.43 -2.63
C ALA A 43 -5.07 10.17 -4.03
N TRP A 44 -4.11 9.25 -4.14
CA TRP A 44 -3.55 8.86 -5.42
C TRP A 44 -4.60 8.22 -6.33
N ASP A 45 -5.42 7.31 -5.80
CA ASP A 45 -6.50 6.66 -6.55
C ASP A 45 -7.59 7.66 -6.97
N GLU A 46 -7.92 8.62 -6.11
CA GLU A 46 -8.87 9.71 -6.44
C GLU A 46 -8.36 10.63 -7.55
N LEU A 47 -7.07 10.98 -7.52
CA LEU A 47 -6.44 11.87 -8.51
C LEU A 47 -6.11 11.19 -9.83
N ASN A 48 -5.98 9.85 -9.83
CA ASN A 48 -5.66 9.06 -11.01
C ASN A 48 -6.76 8.02 -11.32
N PRO A 49 -8.00 8.45 -11.64
CA PRO A 49 -9.16 7.56 -11.81
C PRO A 49 -9.11 6.67 -13.08
N THR A 50 -7.95 6.46 -13.70
CA THR A 50 -7.81 5.72 -14.97
C THR A 50 -6.55 4.83 -15.03
N THR A 51 -6.42 3.84 -14.14
CA THR A 51 -5.44 2.73 -14.31
C THR A 51 -5.91 1.37 -13.77
N SER A 52 -7.02 1.30 -13.04
CA SER A 52 -7.48 0.11 -12.31
C SER A 52 -7.92 -1.10 -13.15
N LYS A 53 -7.87 -1.02 -14.49
CA LYS A 53 -8.19 -2.16 -15.38
C LYS A 53 -7.03 -2.64 -16.26
N ALA A 54 -5.97 -1.83 -16.44
CA ALA A 54 -4.84 -2.18 -17.31
C ALA A 54 -3.59 -2.59 -16.53
N GLU A 55 -3.37 -2.06 -15.33
CA GLU A 55 -2.17 -2.36 -14.52
C GLU A 55 -2.36 -3.58 -13.60
N SER A 56 -3.61 -3.94 -13.31
CA SER A 56 -4.01 -5.11 -12.50
C SER A 56 -3.67 -6.47 -13.16
N ALA A 57 -3.14 -6.46 -14.39
CA ALA A 57 -2.77 -7.65 -15.15
C ALA A 57 -1.25 -7.86 -15.25
N ALA A 58 -0.42 -6.94 -14.74
CA ALA A 58 1.02 -7.15 -14.72
C ALA A 58 1.37 -8.11 -13.57
N PRO A 59 1.92 -9.31 -13.84
CA PRO A 59 2.33 -10.23 -12.78
C PRO A 59 3.40 -9.54 -11.92
N ASN A 60 3.22 -9.60 -10.60
CA ASN A 60 4.18 -9.10 -9.63
C ASN A 60 5.57 -9.71 -9.89
N GLY A 61 6.45 -8.93 -10.52
CA GLY A 61 7.87 -9.23 -10.70
C GLY A 61 8.16 -10.46 -11.57
N ALA A 62 8.47 -10.26 -12.85
CA ALA A 62 9.35 -11.20 -13.54
C ALA A 62 10.72 -11.13 -12.84
N ALA A 63 10.99 -12.10 -11.96
CA ALA A 63 12.35 -12.37 -11.51
C ALA A 63 13.20 -12.64 -12.77
N LYS A 64 14.34 -11.96 -12.87
CA LYS A 64 15.34 -12.20 -13.93
C LYS A 64 15.81 -13.65 -13.93
#